data_AF-A0A351SJX4-F1
#
_entry.id   AF-A0A351SJX4-F1
#
_cell.length_a   1.000
_cell.length_b   1.000
_cell.length_c   1.000
_cell.angle_alpha   90.00
_cell.angle_beta   90.00
_cell.angle_gamma   90.00
#
_symmetry.space_group_name_H-M   'P 1'
#
loop_
_entity.id
_entity.type
_entity.pdbx_description
1 polymer ?
#
loop_
_entity_poly.entity_id
_entity_poly.type
_entity_poly.pdbx_seq_one_letter_code
_entity_poly.pdbx_strand_id
1 'polypeptide(L)'
;MSIIKTPNGYNLDSSGRRVVVDPVTRIEGHMRCEVNVDDNNIIRNAVSSGTMWRGLEVILKGRDPRDAWAFVERICGVCTGCHALTSVRAVEDALGIKIPPNAHLIREIMAKTLQVHDHVVHFYHMHALDWVNPVNALKADPKATSQLQQMVSPAHPMSSPGYFRDIQTRIRKFVESGQLGPFKNGYWDNPAYKLPPEADLMAVAHYLEALDLQKDFVKVHTVFGGKNPHPNYLVGGVPCAINMDGDMSAGAPLNMERLNFVKA
;
A
#
# COMPACT_ATOMS: atom_id res chain seq x y z
N MET A 1 10.09 36.65 13.02
CA MET A 1 9.69 35.52 12.15
C MET A 1 10.03 35.90 10.73
N SER A 2 10.64 35.00 9.96
CA SER A 2 11.15 35.29 8.62
C SER A 2 10.21 34.73 7.56
N ILE A 3 9.77 35.58 6.64
CA ILE A 3 9.23 35.16 5.35
C ILE A 3 10.43 34.76 4.49
N ILE A 4 10.44 33.52 4.00
CA ILE A 4 11.49 33.02 3.11
C ILE A 4 10.88 32.83 1.72
N LYS A 5 11.37 33.58 0.73
CA LYS A 5 11.04 33.32 -0.66
C LYS A 5 11.97 32.25 -1.21
N THR A 6 11.41 31.11 -1.61
CA THR A 6 12.19 30.01 -2.16
C THR A 6 12.49 30.23 -3.65
N PRO A 7 13.57 29.62 -4.18
CA PRO A 7 13.88 29.69 -5.61
C PRO A 7 12.78 29.12 -6.52
N ASN A 8 11.98 28.17 -6.02
CA ASN A 8 10.86 27.57 -6.74
C ASN A 8 9.52 28.32 -6.56
N GLY A 9 9.54 29.55 -6.01
CA GLY A 9 8.39 30.46 -6.06
C GLY A 9 7.42 30.40 -4.86
N TYR A 10 7.76 29.69 -3.78
CA TYR A 10 6.97 29.70 -2.55
C TYR A 10 7.41 30.82 -1.62
N ASN A 11 6.45 31.39 -0.89
CA ASN A 11 6.71 32.30 0.22
C ASN A 11 6.39 31.56 1.51
N LEU A 12 7.42 31.07 2.20
CA LEU A 12 7.29 30.35 3.45
C LEU A 12 7.16 31.36 4.59
N ASP A 13 5.99 31.44 5.21
CA ASP A 13 5.74 32.32 6.34
C ASP A 13 5.47 31.50 7.62
N SER A 14 6.37 31.65 8.59
CA SER A 14 6.34 30.95 9.87
C SER A 14 5.74 31.77 11.02
N SER A 15 5.14 32.94 10.72
CA SER A 15 4.59 33.84 11.74
C SER A 15 3.22 33.41 12.29
N GLY A 16 2.45 32.69 11.48
CA GLY A 16 1.12 32.20 11.84
C GLY A 16 1.13 31.10 12.91
N ARG A 17 -0.07 30.72 13.36
CA ARG A 17 -0.28 29.67 14.36
C ARG A 17 0.36 28.35 13.91
N ARG A 18 1.20 27.76 14.76
CA ARG A 18 1.87 26.49 14.48
C ARG A 18 0.97 25.30 14.85
N VAL A 19 0.84 24.34 13.95
CA VAL A 19 0.15 23.06 14.16
C VAL A 19 1.15 21.93 13.93
N VAL A 20 1.14 20.93 14.80
CA VAL A 20 2.07 19.80 14.78
C VAL A 20 1.27 18.51 14.67
N VAL A 21 1.65 17.66 13.72
CA VAL A 21 1.13 16.29 13.57
C VAL A 21 2.29 15.32 13.76
N ASP A 22 2.34 14.73 14.95
CA ASP A 22 3.36 13.78 15.37
C ASP A 22 2.74 12.81 16.40
N PRO A 23 2.44 11.57 16.03
CA PRO A 23 2.81 10.91 14.78
C PRO A 23 1.93 11.29 13.58
N VAL A 24 2.52 11.33 12.38
CA VAL A 24 1.75 11.15 11.13
C VAL A 24 1.42 9.66 11.00
N THR A 25 0.16 9.29 11.19
CA THR A 25 -0.31 7.90 11.10
C THR A 25 -0.74 7.52 9.68
N ARG A 26 -1.03 6.22 9.44
CA ARG A 26 -1.42 5.68 8.12
C ARG A 26 -0.39 5.97 7.03
N ILE A 27 0.89 5.91 7.40
CA ILE A 27 2.05 5.89 6.51
C ILE A 27 2.93 4.69 6.89
N GLU A 28 3.88 4.33 6.03
CA GLU A 28 4.99 3.47 6.43
C GLU A 28 6.05 4.28 7.17
N GLY A 29 6.62 3.71 8.23
CA GLY A 29 7.69 4.34 8.99
C GLY A 29 7.24 5.47 9.92
N HIS A 30 8.10 6.49 10.07
CA HIS A 30 7.93 7.56 11.05
C HIS A 30 8.14 8.93 10.40
N MET A 31 7.13 9.79 10.52
CA MET A 31 7.17 11.16 10.04
C MET A 31 6.53 12.10 11.05
N ARG A 32 7.08 13.30 11.10
CA ARG A 32 6.53 14.48 11.75
C ARG A 32 6.24 15.54 10.68
N CYS A 33 5.04 16.10 10.73
CA CYS A 33 4.64 17.21 9.87
C CYS A 33 4.29 18.42 10.74
N GLU A 34 4.80 19.59 10.37
CA GLU A 34 4.45 20.84 11.03
C GLU A 34 4.04 21.89 10.01
N VAL A 35 3.01 22.66 10.33
CA VAL A 35 2.54 23.74 9.47
C VAL A 35 2.33 25.03 10.28
N ASN A 36 2.47 26.17 9.61
CA ASN A 36 1.97 27.44 10.12
C ASN A 36 0.73 27.83 9.30
N VAL A 37 -0.35 28.18 9.99
CA VAL A 37 -1.57 28.68 9.38
C VAL A 37 -1.78 30.15 9.70
N ASP A 38 -2.24 30.91 8.71
CA ASP A 38 -2.63 32.32 8.91
C ASP A 38 -4.01 32.45 9.61
N ASP A 39 -4.46 33.69 9.78
CA ASP A 39 -5.76 34.01 10.40
C ASP A 39 -6.96 33.43 9.65
N ASN A 40 -6.80 33.08 8.36
CA ASN A 40 -7.81 32.45 7.54
C ASN A 40 -7.69 30.90 7.51
N ASN A 41 -6.85 30.34 8.39
CA ASN A 41 -6.50 28.91 8.44
C ASN A 41 -5.86 28.36 7.14
N ILE A 42 -5.21 29.21 6.33
CA ILE A 42 -4.46 28.78 5.15
C ILE A 42 -3.03 28.44 5.55
N ILE A 43 -2.53 27.27 5.15
CA ILE A 43 -1.14 26.87 5.37
C ILE A 43 -0.22 27.83 4.60
N ARG A 44 0.70 28.48 5.32
CA ARG A 44 1.72 29.39 4.77
C ARG A 44 3.15 28.87 4.89
N ASN A 45 3.34 27.83 5.69
CA ASN A 45 4.61 27.12 5.81
C ASN A 45 4.33 25.64 6.13
N ALA A 46 5.17 24.75 5.62
CA ALA A 46 5.12 23.33 5.90
C ALA A 46 6.53 22.77 6.07
N VAL A 47 6.72 21.93 7.09
CA VAL A 47 7.99 21.29 7.44
C VAL A 47 7.77 19.78 7.47
N SER A 48 8.49 19.07 6.60
CA SER A 48 8.52 17.61 6.53
C SER A 48 9.75 17.09 7.26
N SER A 49 9.56 16.22 8.25
CA SER A 49 10.64 15.61 9.02
C SER A 49 10.51 14.09 9.02
N GLY A 50 11.44 13.39 8.36
CA GLY A 50 11.60 11.94 8.54
C GLY A 50 12.22 11.66 9.90
N THR A 51 11.52 10.94 10.77
CA THR A 51 11.91 10.75 12.18
C THR A 51 12.54 9.39 12.45
N MET A 52 13.08 8.74 11.41
CA MET A 52 13.80 7.47 11.53
C MET A 52 14.97 7.34 10.56
N TRP A 53 15.98 6.56 10.96
CA TRP A 53 17.11 6.20 10.12
C TRP A 53 17.70 4.84 10.57
N ARG A 54 18.18 4.03 9.62
CA ARG A 54 18.77 2.70 9.90
C ARG A 54 20.16 2.49 9.30
N GLY A 55 20.62 3.34 8.38
CA GLY A 55 21.99 3.29 7.85
C GLY A 55 22.36 2.08 6.99
N LEU A 56 21.43 1.55 6.17
CA LEU A 56 21.70 0.39 5.31
C LEU A 56 22.88 0.61 4.34
N GLU A 57 23.07 1.84 3.85
CA GLU A 57 24.21 2.22 3.00
C GLU A 57 25.56 2.01 3.70
N VAL A 58 25.61 2.27 5.01
CA VAL A 58 26.81 2.03 5.83
C VAL A 58 27.00 0.53 6.05
N ILE A 59 25.92 -0.18 6.38
CA ILE A 59 25.93 -1.62 6.66
C ILE A 59 26.43 -2.44 5.46
N LEU A 60 26.18 -1.98 4.23
CA LEU A 60 26.57 -2.67 2.99
C LEU A 60 28.06 -2.55 2.66
N LYS A 61 28.79 -1.60 3.24
CA LYS A 61 30.22 -1.42 2.93
C LYS A 61 31.01 -2.69 3.24
N GLY A 62 31.79 -3.17 2.27
CA GLY A 62 32.62 -4.36 2.40
C GLY A 62 31.88 -5.71 2.28
N ARG A 63 30.56 -5.70 1.99
CA ARG A 63 29.80 -6.93 1.72
C ARG A 63 29.91 -7.36 0.26
N ASP A 64 29.62 -8.63 0.01
CA ASP A 64 29.55 -9.17 -1.34
C ASP A 64 28.36 -8.54 -2.10
N PRO A 65 28.56 -8.00 -3.31
CA PRO A 65 27.47 -7.45 -4.11
C PRO A 65 26.32 -8.44 -4.37
N ARG A 66 26.57 -9.75 -4.38
CA ARG A 66 25.55 -10.79 -4.59
C ARG A 66 24.57 -10.90 -3.43
N ASP A 67 24.97 -10.47 -2.23
CA ASP A 67 24.13 -10.50 -1.04
C ASP A 67 23.35 -9.20 -0.83
N ALA A 68 23.75 -8.12 -1.51
CA ALA A 68 23.24 -6.77 -1.27
C ALA A 68 21.71 -6.68 -1.38
N TRP A 69 21.10 -7.40 -2.33
CA TRP A 69 19.66 -7.38 -2.56
C TRP A 69 18.88 -7.78 -1.31
N ALA A 70 19.35 -8.77 -0.55
CA ALA A 70 18.67 -9.26 0.64
C ALA A 70 18.75 -8.26 1.80
N PHE A 71 19.82 -7.46 1.87
CA PHE A 71 19.92 -6.38 2.85
C PHE A 71 18.99 -5.22 2.48
N VAL A 72 19.08 -4.72 1.24
CA VAL A 72 18.29 -3.56 0.83
C VAL A 72 16.81 -3.86 0.68
N GLU A 73 16.41 -5.11 0.45
CA GLU A 73 14.99 -5.48 0.48
C GLU A 73 14.34 -5.15 1.82
N ARG A 74 15.11 -5.21 2.91
CA ARG A 74 14.63 -4.88 4.26
C ARG A 74 14.62 -3.38 4.51
N ILE A 75 14.90 -2.54 3.50
CA ILE A 75 14.59 -1.10 3.57
C ILE A 75 13.08 -0.92 3.73
N CYS A 76 12.22 -1.70 3.08
CA CYS A 76 10.79 -1.55 3.26
C CYS A 76 10.03 -2.87 3.09
N GLY A 77 9.10 -3.13 4.02
CA GLY A 77 8.19 -4.27 3.95
C GLY A 77 6.89 -3.98 3.18
N VAL A 78 6.57 -2.71 2.90
CA VAL A 78 5.39 -2.30 2.12
C VAL A 78 5.69 -2.38 0.63
N CYS A 79 6.64 -1.58 0.14
CA CYS A 79 7.13 -1.68 -1.24
C CYS A 79 8.11 -2.86 -1.44
N THR A 80 7.78 -4.00 -0.85
CA THR A 80 8.65 -5.18 -0.72
C THR A 80 9.10 -5.73 -2.08
N GLY A 81 10.41 -5.98 -2.21
CA GLY A 81 11.02 -6.54 -3.41
C GLY A 81 11.52 -5.49 -4.42
N CYS A 82 11.02 -4.25 -4.41
CA CYS A 82 11.48 -3.24 -5.36
C CYS A 82 12.96 -2.87 -5.13
N HIS A 83 13.40 -2.79 -3.88
CA HIS A 83 14.81 -2.56 -3.55
C HIS A 83 15.70 -3.75 -3.93
N ALA A 84 15.22 -4.98 -3.77
CA ALA A 84 15.93 -6.17 -4.22
C ALA A 84 16.11 -6.17 -5.74
N LEU A 85 15.03 -5.87 -6.48
CA LEU A 85 15.05 -5.75 -7.94
C LEU A 85 16.04 -4.68 -8.41
N THR A 86 16.03 -3.50 -7.78
CA THR A 86 16.99 -2.42 -8.09
C THR A 86 18.43 -2.85 -7.77
N SER A 87 18.65 -3.54 -6.64
CA SER A 87 19.98 -4.03 -6.26
C SER A 87 20.54 -5.04 -7.26
N VAL A 88 19.76 -6.04 -7.67
CA VAL A 88 20.26 -7.03 -8.64
C VAL A 88 20.51 -6.37 -10.00
N ARG A 89 19.67 -5.42 -10.42
CA ARG A 89 19.88 -4.64 -11.66
C ARG A 89 21.16 -3.80 -11.60
N ALA A 90 21.44 -3.15 -10.47
CA ALA A 90 22.64 -2.33 -10.31
C ALA A 90 23.93 -3.18 -10.35
N VAL A 91 23.91 -4.36 -9.73
CA VAL A 91 25.04 -5.29 -9.78
C VAL A 91 25.20 -5.88 -11.18
N GLU A 92 24.11 -6.24 -11.85
CA GLU A 92 24.12 -6.72 -13.24
C GLU A 92 24.66 -5.68 -14.22
N ASP A 93 24.28 -4.41 -14.05
CA ASP A 93 24.83 -3.29 -14.83
C ASP A 93 26.34 -3.14 -14.62
N ALA A 94 26.79 -3.11 -13.36
CA ALA A 94 28.21 -2.96 -13.01
C ALA A 94 29.09 -4.11 -13.54
N LEU A 95 28.54 -5.32 -13.65
CA LEU A 95 29.24 -6.52 -14.13
C LEU A 95 28.96 -6.85 -15.60
N GLY A 96 28.15 -6.05 -16.30
CA GLY A 96 27.78 -6.31 -17.70
C GLY A 96 26.95 -7.58 -17.93
N ILE A 97 26.22 -8.05 -16.91
CA ILE A 97 25.43 -9.28 -16.97
C ILE A 97 24.12 -9.02 -17.73
N LYS A 98 23.80 -9.91 -18.69
CA LYS A 98 22.50 -9.94 -19.38
C LYS A 98 21.71 -11.16 -18.91
N ILE A 99 20.57 -10.92 -18.30
CA ILE A 99 19.71 -12.00 -17.77
C ILE A 99 18.89 -12.66 -18.89
N PRO A 100 18.47 -13.92 -18.73
CA PRO A 100 17.55 -14.57 -19.66
C PRO A 100 16.18 -13.87 -19.75
N PRO A 101 15.48 -13.92 -20.90
CA PRO A 101 14.16 -13.29 -21.05
C PRO A 101 13.13 -13.72 -20.00
N ASN A 102 13.11 -15.00 -19.62
CA ASN A 102 12.19 -15.50 -18.60
C ASN A 102 12.45 -14.87 -17.22
N ALA A 103 13.71 -14.64 -16.87
CA ALA A 103 14.05 -13.97 -15.61
C ALA A 103 13.60 -12.49 -15.62
N HIS A 104 13.74 -11.80 -16.76
CA HIS A 104 13.21 -10.45 -16.93
C HIS A 104 11.68 -10.44 -16.74
N LEU A 105 10.96 -11.32 -17.43
CA LEU A 105 9.49 -11.39 -17.35
C LEU A 105 9.00 -11.72 -15.95
N ILE A 106 9.62 -12.69 -15.26
CA ILE A 106 9.26 -13.04 -13.87
C ILE A 106 9.48 -11.84 -12.94
N ARG A 107 10.61 -11.13 -13.06
CA ARG A 107 10.87 -9.92 -12.26
C ARG A 107 9.85 -8.82 -12.52
N GLU A 108 9.43 -8.63 -13.78
CA GLU A 108 8.38 -7.67 -14.14
C GLU A 108 6.99 -8.09 -13.61
N ILE A 109 6.67 -9.38 -13.63
CA ILE A 109 5.44 -9.92 -13.03
C ILE A 109 5.44 -9.63 -11.53
N MET A 110 6.52 -9.93 -10.81
CA MET A 110 6.65 -9.60 -9.38
C MET A 110 6.52 -8.08 -9.16
N ALA A 111 7.20 -7.24 -9.94
CA ALA A 111 7.08 -5.79 -9.79
C ALA A 111 5.63 -5.28 -9.99
N LYS A 112 4.89 -5.84 -10.95
CA LYS A 112 3.48 -5.48 -11.19
C LYS A 112 2.54 -6.04 -10.13
N THR A 113 2.80 -7.24 -9.62
CA THR A 113 2.11 -7.78 -8.45
C THR A 113 2.27 -6.85 -7.25
N LEU A 114 3.49 -6.37 -6.99
CA LEU A 114 3.73 -5.39 -5.95
C LEU A 114 2.92 -4.11 -6.18
N GLN A 115 2.94 -3.53 -7.38
CA GLN A 115 2.17 -2.30 -7.65
C GLN A 115 0.68 -2.46 -7.36
N VAL A 116 0.06 -3.56 -7.83
CA VAL A 116 -1.36 -3.80 -7.58
C VAL A 116 -1.64 -3.96 -6.08
N HIS A 117 -0.84 -4.76 -5.38
CA HIS A 117 -0.99 -4.96 -3.94
C HIS A 117 -0.81 -3.67 -3.16
N ASP A 118 0.31 -2.97 -3.39
CA ASP A 118 0.68 -1.73 -2.70
C ASP A 118 -0.38 -0.64 -2.94
N HIS A 119 -0.81 -0.42 -4.18
CA HIS A 119 -1.80 0.61 -4.50
C HIS A 119 -3.19 0.32 -3.92
N VAL A 120 -3.66 -0.93 -3.98
CA VAL A 120 -4.96 -1.31 -3.38
C VAL A 120 -4.89 -1.16 -1.86
N VAL A 121 -3.81 -1.65 -1.23
CA VAL A 121 -3.64 -1.53 0.22
C VAL A 121 -3.55 -0.07 0.65
N HIS A 122 -2.74 0.74 -0.03
CA HIS A 122 -2.60 2.17 0.23
C HIS A 122 -3.95 2.88 0.13
N PHE A 123 -4.67 2.72 -0.99
CA PHE A 123 -5.92 3.43 -1.20
C PHE A 123 -6.94 3.13 -0.10
N TYR A 124 -7.20 1.86 0.19
CA TYR A 124 -8.22 1.50 1.17
C TYR A 124 -7.74 1.67 2.61
N HIS A 125 -6.58 1.12 2.96
CA HIS A 125 -6.17 0.95 4.36
C HIS A 125 -5.34 2.10 4.91
N MET A 126 -4.81 2.95 4.03
CA MET A 126 -3.99 4.09 4.42
C MET A 126 -4.69 5.40 4.08
N HIS A 127 -5.32 5.52 2.92
CA HIS A 127 -5.81 6.80 2.41
C HIS A 127 -7.33 7.00 2.57
N ALA A 128 -8.14 5.94 2.44
CA ALA A 128 -9.60 6.09 2.35
C ALA A 128 -10.22 6.81 3.55
N LEU A 129 -9.68 6.65 4.75
CA LEU A 129 -10.20 7.30 5.95
C LEU A 129 -9.98 8.82 5.99
N ASP A 130 -9.27 9.42 5.04
CA ASP A 130 -9.27 10.88 4.83
C ASP A 130 -10.49 11.37 4.04
N TRP A 131 -11.18 10.45 3.36
CA TRP A 131 -12.31 10.73 2.46
C TRP A 131 -13.63 10.13 2.95
N VAL A 132 -13.54 9.00 3.67
CA VAL A 132 -14.63 8.13 4.08
C VAL A 132 -14.86 8.25 5.58
N ASN A 133 -16.12 8.42 5.97
CA ASN A 133 -16.55 8.50 7.35
C ASN A 133 -17.33 7.23 7.75
N PRO A 134 -16.71 6.26 8.45
CA PRO A 134 -17.35 5.00 8.83
C PRO A 134 -18.50 5.19 9.85
N VAL A 135 -18.53 6.32 10.58
CA VAL A 135 -19.65 6.64 11.49
C VAL A 135 -20.85 7.14 10.67
N ASN A 136 -20.61 7.93 9.63
CA ASN A 136 -21.67 8.41 8.73
C ASN A 136 -22.30 7.27 7.91
N ALA A 137 -21.54 6.23 7.58
CA ALA A 137 -22.05 5.00 6.95
C ALA A 137 -23.20 4.32 7.72
N LEU A 138 -23.30 4.53 9.03
CA LEU A 138 -24.40 3.99 9.86
C LEU A 138 -25.77 4.62 9.58
N LYS A 139 -25.79 5.75 8.86
CA LYS A 139 -27.00 6.47 8.45
C LYS A 139 -27.49 6.09 7.05
N ALA A 140 -26.71 5.29 6.31
CA ALA A 140 -27.00 4.94 4.92
C ALA A 140 -28.25 4.06 4.79
N ASP A 141 -29.00 4.25 3.70
CA ASP A 141 -29.99 3.25 3.24
C ASP A 141 -29.26 2.15 2.44
N PRO A 142 -29.29 0.88 2.87
CA PRO A 142 -28.68 -0.23 2.13
C PRO A 142 -29.24 -0.41 0.71
N LYS A 143 -30.51 -0.06 0.47
CA LYS A 143 -31.08 -0.14 -0.89
C LYS A 143 -30.52 0.95 -1.79
N ALA A 144 -30.45 2.19 -1.31
CA ALA A 144 -29.81 3.28 -2.04
C ALA A 144 -28.29 3.02 -2.26
N THR A 145 -27.62 2.43 -1.28
CA THR A 145 -26.21 1.99 -1.39
C THR A 145 -26.03 0.93 -2.47
N SER A 146 -26.93 -0.06 -2.54
CA SER A 146 -26.96 -1.07 -3.60
C SER A 146 -27.15 -0.47 -4.99
N GLN A 147 -28.05 0.50 -5.13
CA GLN A 147 -28.25 1.22 -6.40
C GLN A 147 -26.99 2.01 -6.78
N LEU A 148 -26.36 2.69 -5.82
CA LEU A 148 -25.10 3.40 -6.04
C LEU A 148 -24.00 2.44 -6.52
N GLN A 149 -23.83 1.29 -5.86
CA GLN A 149 -22.85 0.28 -6.25
C GLN A 149 -23.06 -0.18 -7.70
N GLN A 150 -24.31 -0.46 -8.09
CA GLN A 150 -24.63 -0.91 -9.44
C GLN A 150 -24.38 0.17 -10.50
N MET A 151 -24.47 1.45 -10.14
CA MET A 151 -24.09 2.56 -11.03
C MET A 151 -22.57 2.73 -11.12
N VAL A 152 -21.87 2.64 -9.99
CA VAL A 152 -20.41 2.88 -9.91
C VAL A 152 -19.63 1.73 -10.54
N SER A 153 -20.03 0.49 -10.28
CA SER A 153 -19.39 -0.71 -10.83
C SER A 153 -20.44 -1.77 -11.16
N PRO A 154 -21.07 -1.70 -12.34
CA PRO A 154 -22.17 -2.61 -12.73
C PRO A 154 -21.73 -4.08 -12.84
N ALA A 155 -20.44 -4.33 -13.05
CA ALA A 155 -19.89 -5.67 -13.15
C ALA A 155 -19.50 -6.27 -11.78
N HIS A 156 -19.49 -5.47 -10.71
CA HIS A 156 -19.10 -5.97 -9.40
C HIS A 156 -20.26 -6.73 -8.74
N PRO A 157 -20.09 -8.01 -8.37
CA PRO A 157 -21.20 -8.86 -7.97
C PRO A 157 -21.71 -8.58 -6.55
N MET A 158 -20.90 -8.03 -5.65
CA MET A 158 -21.27 -7.78 -4.25
C MET A 158 -22.07 -6.48 -4.11
N SER A 159 -23.25 -6.43 -4.72
CA SER A 159 -24.06 -5.21 -4.80
C SER A 159 -25.44 -5.32 -4.15
N SER A 160 -25.75 -6.42 -3.46
CA SER A 160 -27.09 -6.63 -2.91
C SER A 160 -27.40 -5.71 -1.71
N PRO A 161 -28.66 -5.26 -1.53
CA PRO A 161 -29.05 -4.50 -0.33
C PRO A 161 -28.86 -5.29 0.98
N GLY A 162 -28.96 -6.62 0.91
CA GLY A 162 -28.70 -7.51 2.05
C GLY A 162 -27.24 -7.43 2.50
N TYR A 163 -26.31 -7.53 1.55
CA TYR A 163 -24.88 -7.41 1.82
C TYR A 163 -24.51 -6.10 2.53
N PHE A 164 -24.94 -4.96 1.99
CA PHE A 164 -24.64 -3.66 2.62
C PHE A 164 -25.28 -3.50 4.00
N ARG A 165 -26.47 -4.06 4.22
CA ARG A 165 -27.12 -4.08 5.54
C ARG A 165 -26.36 -4.92 6.55
N ASP A 166 -25.81 -6.07 6.14
CA ASP A 166 -25.01 -6.93 7.01
C ASP A 166 -23.69 -6.25 7.40
N ILE A 167 -23.03 -5.60 6.43
CA ILE A 167 -21.84 -4.76 6.68
C ILE A 167 -22.17 -3.63 7.65
N GLN A 168 -23.25 -2.87 7.40
CA GLN A 168 -23.69 -1.80 8.28
C GLN A 168 -24.00 -2.31 9.70
N THR A 169 -24.62 -3.49 9.83
CA THR A 169 -24.89 -4.14 11.11
C THR A 169 -23.61 -4.50 11.85
N ARG A 170 -22.59 -5.00 11.13
CA ARG A 170 -21.28 -5.30 11.70
C ARG A 170 -20.58 -4.03 12.20
N ILE A 171 -20.58 -2.95 11.42
CA ILE A 171 -20.00 -1.66 11.82
C ILE A 171 -20.75 -1.10 13.03
N ARG A 172 -22.08 -1.16 13.03
CA ARG A 172 -22.92 -0.70 14.15
C ARG A 172 -22.55 -1.40 15.45
N LYS A 173 -22.50 -2.73 15.44
CA LYS A 173 -22.06 -3.53 16.61
C LYS A 173 -20.65 -3.17 17.07
N PHE A 174 -19.72 -2.93 16.13
CA PHE A 174 -18.36 -2.51 16.45
C PHE A 174 -18.34 -1.14 17.14
N VAL A 175 -19.11 -0.18 16.64
CA VAL A 175 -19.22 1.16 17.24
C VAL A 175 -19.90 1.12 18.61
N GLU A 176 -21.02 0.40 18.72
CA GLU A 176 -21.79 0.23 19.97
C GLU A 176 -21.02 -0.52 21.06
N SER A 177 -19.98 -1.30 20.70
CA SER A 177 -19.09 -1.93 21.69
C SER A 177 -18.31 -0.93 22.55
N GLY A 178 -18.20 0.33 22.11
CA GLY A 178 -17.34 1.35 22.73
C GLY A 178 -15.83 1.13 22.48
N GLN A 179 -15.44 0.02 21.86
CA GLN A 179 -14.06 -0.33 21.54
C GLN A 179 -13.75 -0.02 20.07
N LEU A 180 -13.67 1.25 19.73
CA LEU A 180 -13.58 1.74 18.34
C LEU A 180 -12.26 1.40 17.61
N GLY A 181 -11.28 0.81 18.28
CA GLY A 181 -10.03 0.34 17.68
C GLY A 181 -9.39 1.38 16.73
N PRO A 182 -9.12 1.02 15.45
CA PRO A 182 -8.55 1.94 14.46
C PRO A 182 -9.37 3.20 14.18
N PHE A 183 -10.67 3.22 14.52
CA PHE A 183 -11.56 4.36 14.30
C PHE A 183 -11.68 5.28 15.51
N LYS A 184 -11.03 4.95 16.63
CA LYS A 184 -11.08 5.76 17.85
C LYS A 184 -10.46 7.14 17.60
N ASN A 185 -11.14 8.20 18.05
CA ASN A 185 -10.71 9.59 17.94
C ASN A 185 -10.40 10.07 16.50
N GLY A 186 -11.00 9.42 15.49
CA GLY A 186 -10.99 9.98 14.14
C GLY A 186 -11.83 11.27 14.05
N TYR A 187 -11.57 12.08 13.04
CA TYR A 187 -12.17 13.40 12.86
C TYR A 187 -13.58 13.33 12.23
N TRP A 188 -14.43 12.41 12.71
CA TRP A 188 -15.67 12.00 12.06
C TRP A 188 -16.78 13.07 12.06
N ASP A 189 -16.61 14.17 12.77
CA ASP A 189 -17.47 15.35 12.78
C ASP A 189 -16.94 16.49 11.90
N ASN A 190 -15.75 16.33 11.31
CA ASN A 190 -15.12 17.36 10.51
C ASN A 190 -15.90 17.59 9.20
N PRO A 191 -16.30 18.84 8.87
CA PRO A 191 -17.02 19.14 7.63
C PRO A 191 -16.21 18.92 6.36
N ALA A 192 -14.91 18.60 6.45
CA ALA A 192 -14.09 18.20 5.31
C ALA A 192 -14.56 16.90 4.66
N TYR A 193 -15.23 15.99 5.39
CA TYR A 193 -15.88 14.82 4.80
C TYR A 193 -17.10 15.24 3.98
N LYS A 194 -17.16 14.82 2.71
CA LYS A 194 -18.19 15.25 1.74
C LYS A 194 -19.07 14.13 1.20
N LEU A 195 -18.75 12.88 1.49
CA LEU A 195 -19.50 11.76 0.95
C LEU A 195 -20.90 11.67 1.60
N PRO A 196 -21.93 11.31 0.82
CA PRO A 196 -23.20 10.90 1.40
C PRO A 196 -23.04 9.57 2.16
N PRO A 197 -23.91 9.26 3.13
CA PRO A 197 -23.86 8.02 3.91
C PRO A 197 -23.74 6.76 3.04
N GLU A 198 -24.45 6.70 1.91
CA GLU A 198 -24.43 5.56 0.97
C GLU A 198 -23.05 5.32 0.37
N ALA A 199 -22.33 6.40 0.00
CA ALA A 199 -20.98 6.29 -0.53
C ALA A 199 -19.98 5.89 0.57
N ASP A 200 -20.18 6.36 1.80
CA ASP A 200 -19.38 5.91 2.95
C ASP A 200 -19.59 4.42 3.22
N LEU A 201 -20.84 3.92 3.22
CA LEU A 201 -21.12 2.50 3.45
C LEU A 201 -20.54 1.62 2.34
N MET A 202 -20.68 2.04 1.07
CA MET A 202 -20.06 1.36 -0.07
C MET A 202 -18.54 1.30 0.06
N ALA A 203 -17.89 2.42 0.41
CA ALA A 203 -16.45 2.47 0.56
C ALA A 203 -15.93 1.65 1.76
N VAL A 204 -16.67 1.61 2.88
CA VAL A 204 -16.33 0.73 4.01
C VAL A 204 -16.49 -0.76 3.65
N ALA A 205 -17.49 -1.12 2.84
CA ALA A 205 -17.60 -2.49 2.34
C ALA A 205 -16.38 -2.85 1.48
N HIS A 206 -16.01 -1.99 0.52
CA HIS A 206 -14.81 -2.21 -0.31
C HIS A 206 -13.50 -2.19 0.48
N TYR A 207 -13.41 -1.42 1.56
CA TYR A 207 -12.28 -1.46 2.50
C TYR A 207 -12.10 -2.88 3.07
N LEU A 208 -13.20 -3.51 3.51
CA LEU A 208 -13.16 -4.86 4.07
C LEU A 208 -12.86 -5.91 3.00
N GLU A 209 -13.46 -5.79 1.82
CA GLU A 209 -13.16 -6.67 0.68
C GLU A 209 -11.70 -6.57 0.24
N ALA A 210 -11.15 -5.36 0.19
CA ALA A 210 -9.75 -5.14 -0.17
C ALA A 210 -8.81 -5.75 0.87
N LEU A 211 -9.15 -5.70 2.16
CA LEU A 211 -8.37 -6.33 3.24
C LEU A 211 -8.31 -7.86 3.07
N ASP A 212 -9.42 -8.45 2.64
CA ASP A 212 -9.49 -9.86 2.34
C ASP A 212 -8.73 -10.19 1.04
N LEU A 213 -8.95 -9.45 -0.04
CA LEU A 213 -8.42 -9.79 -1.36
C LEU A 213 -6.89 -9.61 -1.47
N GLN A 214 -6.31 -8.62 -0.78
CA GLN A 214 -4.90 -8.28 -0.93
C GLN A 214 -3.94 -9.46 -0.63
N LYS A 215 -4.34 -10.39 0.24
CA LYS A 215 -3.54 -11.59 0.58
C LYS A 215 -3.41 -12.57 -0.58
N ASP A 216 -4.33 -12.51 -1.55
CA ASP A 216 -4.33 -13.39 -2.71
C ASP A 216 -3.39 -12.85 -3.80
N PHE A 217 -3.34 -11.53 -4.00
CA PHE A 217 -2.42 -10.89 -4.95
C PHE A 217 -0.97 -11.32 -4.73
N VAL A 218 -0.54 -11.31 -3.46
CA VAL A 218 0.85 -11.59 -3.10
C VAL A 218 1.27 -13.04 -3.25
N LYS A 219 0.34 -13.96 -3.52
CA LYS A 219 0.69 -15.37 -3.76
C LYS A 219 1.55 -15.55 -5.01
N VAL A 220 1.49 -14.61 -5.97
CA VAL A 220 2.41 -14.56 -7.11
C VAL A 220 3.87 -14.39 -6.66
N HIS A 221 4.13 -13.51 -5.67
CA HIS A 221 5.47 -13.41 -5.05
C HIS A 221 5.85 -14.71 -4.33
N THR A 222 4.90 -15.39 -3.69
CA THR A 222 5.16 -16.68 -3.04
C THR A 222 5.58 -17.75 -4.04
N VAL A 223 4.96 -17.80 -5.22
CA VAL A 223 5.33 -18.76 -6.28
C VAL A 223 6.73 -18.47 -6.85
N PHE A 224 7.04 -17.21 -7.19
CA PHE A 224 8.32 -16.89 -7.85
C PHE A 224 9.48 -16.63 -6.89
N GLY A 225 9.20 -16.12 -5.69
CA GLY A 225 10.19 -15.69 -4.70
C GLY A 225 10.10 -16.42 -3.36
N GLY A 226 9.18 -17.38 -3.20
CA GLY A 226 9.05 -18.25 -2.03
C GLY A 226 8.25 -17.67 -0.85
N LYS A 227 8.09 -16.35 -0.76
CA LYS A 227 7.34 -15.69 0.33
C LYS A 227 6.92 -14.26 -0.02
N ASN A 228 5.96 -13.74 0.73
CA ASN A 228 5.66 -12.32 0.83
C ASN A 228 5.27 -11.99 2.28
N PRO A 229 5.77 -10.90 2.90
CA PRO A 229 6.76 -9.96 2.38
C PRO A 229 8.17 -10.57 2.22
N HIS A 230 9.03 -9.83 1.53
CA HIS A 230 10.44 -10.14 1.23
C HIS A 230 10.68 -11.40 0.37
N PRO A 231 10.17 -11.45 -0.88
CA PRO A 231 10.48 -12.51 -1.84
C PRO A 231 11.96 -12.55 -2.22
N ASN A 232 12.48 -13.75 -2.52
CA ASN A 232 13.89 -13.89 -2.90
C ASN A 232 14.18 -13.43 -4.33
N TYR A 233 15.36 -12.82 -4.53
CA TYR A 233 15.92 -12.45 -5.83
C TYR A 233 17.31 -13.07 -6.02
N LEU A 234 17.90 -12.94 -7.22
CA LEU A 234 19.22 -13.47 -7.52
C LEU A 234 19.91 -12.62 -8.60
N VAL A 235 21.15 -12.20 -8.37
CA VAL A 235 21.98 -11.56 -9.42
C VAL A 235 22.16 -12.55 -10.58
N GLY A 236 21.84 -12.12 -11.80
CA GLY A 236 21.93 -12.93 -13.02
C GLY A 236 20.65 -13.66 -13.43
N GLY A 237 19.58 -13.61 -12.61
CA GLY A 237 18.31 -14.22 -13.00
C GLY A 237 17.26 -14.27 -11.89
N VAL A 238 16.65 -15.45 -11.73
CA VAL A 238 15.67 -15.76 -10.69
C VAL A 238 15.95 -17.17 -10.14
N PRO A 239 15.69 -17.45 -8.87
CA PRO A 239 15.97 -18.77 -8.27
C PRO A 239 14.91 -19.83 -8.62
N CYS A 240 13.75 -19.42 -9.16
CA CYS A 240 12.63 -20.31 -9.48
C CYS A 240 12.80 -20.97 -10.85
N ALA A 241 13.60 -22.04 -10.89
CA ALA A 241 13.81 -22.84 -12.11
C ALA A 241 12.50 -23.42 -12.67
N ILE A 242 12.44 -23.54 -14.00
CA ILE A 242 11.26 -24.01 -14.74
C ILE A 242 11.50 -25.45 -15.21
N ASN A 243 10.59 -26.36 -14.87
CA ASN A 243 10.49 -27.70 -15.45
C ASN A 243 9.01 -28.08 -15.58
N MET A 244 8.53 -28.18 -16.82
CA MET A 244 7.10 -28.35 -17.11
C MET A 244 6.69 -29.81 -17.13
N ASP A 245 7.52 -30.66 -17.73
CA ASP A 245 7.17 -32.02 -18.16
C ASP A 245 8.36 -33.00 -18.10
N GLY A 246 9.56 -32.52 -17.77
CA GLY A 246 10.73 -33.38 -17.59
C GLY A 246 10.69 -34.16 -16.28
N ASP A 247 11.72 -34.99 -16.07
CA ASP A 247 11.87 -35.77 -14.85
C ASP A 247 11.83 -34.87 -13.61
N MET A 248 11.09 -35.31 -12.60
CA MET A 248 10.88 -34.57 -11.34
C MET A 248 10.27 -33.17 -11.50
N SER A 249 9.54 -32.88 -12.60
CA SER A 249 8.86 -31.59 -12.82
C SER A 249 7.94 -31.16 -11.67
N ALA A 250 7.29 -32.12 -11.01
CA ALA A 250 6.48 -31.86 -9.81
C ALA A 250 7.27 -31.22 -8.65
N GLY A 251 8.58 -31.46 -8.57
CA GLY A 251 9.47 -30.88 -7.55
C GLY A 251 10.15 -29.57 -7.95
N ALA A 252 9.97 -29.11 -9.20
CA ALA A 252 10.55 -27.86 -9.65
C ALA A 252 9.79 -26.64 -9.09
N PRO A 253 10.48 -25.51 -8.82
CA PRO A 253 9.83 -24.29 -8.34
C PRO A 253 8.70 -23.80 -9.25
N LEU A 254 8.88 -23.92 -10.57
CA LEU A 254 7.85 -23.61 -11.57
C LEU A 254 7.57 -24.83 -12.45
N ASN A 255 6.32 -25.26 -12.42
CA ASN A 255 5.75 -26.31 -13.25
C ASN A 255 4.36 -25.89 -13.74
N MET A 256 3.67 -26.78 -14.45
CA MET A 256 2.37 -26.47 -15.06
C MET A 256 1.30 -26.05 -14.03
N GLU A 257 1.27 -26.68 -12.85
CA GLU A 257 0.29 -26.37 -11.83
C GLU A 257 0.57 -24.99 -11.18
N ARG A 258 1.84 -24.66 -10.91
CA ARG A 258 2.23 -23.33 -10.41
C ARG A 258 1.94 -22.21 -11.41
N LEU A 259 2.14 -22.45 -12.71
CA LEU A 259 1.81 -21.47 -13.75
C LEU A 259 0.30 -21.26 -13.89
N ASN A 260 -0.49 -22.33 -13.81
CA ASN A 260 -1.95 -22.22 -13.78
C ASN A 260 -2.44 -21.42 -12.57
N PHE A 261 -1.79 -21.59 -11.41
CA PHE A 261 -2.09 -20.82 -10.20
C PHE A 261 -1.87 -19.32 -10.40
N VAL A 262 -0.77 -18.91 -11.02
CA VAL A 262 -0.46 -17.48 -11.26
C VAL A 262 -1.35 -16.87 -12.36
N LYS A 263 -1.85 -17.68 -13.29
CA LYS A 263 -2.71 -17.24 -14.40
C LYS A 263 -4.16 -16.98 -13.98
N ALA A 264 -4.66 -17.71 -12.99
CA ALA A 264 -6.04 -17.65 -12.49
C ALA A 264 -6.29 -16.42 -11.63
#